data_AF-A0A2L0F2U8-F1
#
_entry.id   AF-A0A2L0F2U8-F1
#
_cell.length_a   1.000
_cell.length_b   1.000
_cell.length_c   1.000
_cell.angle_alpha   90.00
_cell.angle_beta   90.00
_cell.angle_gamma   90.00
#
_symmetry.space_group_name_H-M   'P 1'
#
loop_
_entity.id
_entity.type
_entity.pdbx_description
1 polymer ?
#
loop_
_entity_poly.entity_id
_entity_poly.type
_entity_poly.pdbx_seq_one_letter_code
_entity_poly.pdbx_strand_id
1 'polypeptide(L)'
;MRINDQAGLSTVSFGKISQRTFGLLSCVTAFLLAACSSGDPDAGGAPGGGGSSGGAGGGNTSTPSSSSSSGSTSTETTASSSTGHAAGGTGGSSGTGDTHPKDHCLDGFDPHPSDATMTDGPAEFVKNGQIDLTVQPQVIAWMEENEWQAAHFEWHSIRRCGAGGFGGMSRVDICNSSVPVPMDQECKSTGDGFQFLAMHRHMIQSLKQLWPSHAEQFEGFKKFPTTAEELPQQWRADFRPWSATTLANAKIADEIDKPENLSRFPDEGALGMWLQCFAGQAIPGTGLQASGLHGDLHFKWVRSNNTDHGLGNQFTNIDNYMFWKLHGWIDNVWEKYRVAKGLSPDDQELKDAVAAQCYEMDAIARVINPDLNPDPDPVDPLPTEAGVFHTTVRPIFESTVHRCSGCHAAPSTGPQAGLSLGGDISSTDIVAGLVNKASKGGGQFKLVVPGNPDQSWLYLKVAGTAGSAGCRPSASATCNTGVMPQAADGRPTVTSTELATLRRWIQDGAPAPTSP
;
A
#
# COMPACT_ATOMS: atom_id res chain seq x y z
N MET A 1 -24.72 63.41 17.68
CA MET A 1 -26.03 62.78 17.41
C MET A 1 -25.72 61.41 16.84
N ARG A 2 -26.19 60.35 17.51
CA ARG A 2 -25.99 58.93 17.18
C ARG A 2 -26.86 58.51 15.98
N ILE A 3 -26.45 57.41 15.33
CA ILE A 3 -27.19 56.27 14.71
C ILE A 3 -26.10 55.57 13.85
N ASN A 4 -25.44 54.47 14.21
CA ASN A 4 -25.83 53.05 14.45
C ASN A 4 -26.44 52.33 13.22
N ASP A 5 -25.70 51.32 12.71
CA ASP A 5 -26.11 49.95 12.31
C ASP A 5 -24.99 49.37 11.41
N GLN A 6 -24.11 48.47 11.88
CA GLN A 6 -24.22 47.01 12.10
C GLN A 6 -24.54 46.15 10.86
N ALA A 7 -23.47 45.56 10.29
CA ALA A 7 -23.38 44.22 9.71
C ALA A 7 -21.87 43.89 9.72
N GLY A 8 -21.33 42.80 10.27
CA GLY A 8 -21.87 41.48 10.58
C GLY A 8 -20.93 40.44 9.96
N LEU A 9 -19.63 40.47 10.29
CA LEU A 9 -18.65 39.47 9.86
C LEU A 9 -18.78 38.23 10.76
N SER A 10 -19.27 37.13 10.19
CA SER A 10 -19.22 35.81 10.83
C SER A 10 -17.79 35.30 10.80
N THR A 11 -17.12 35.41 11.94
CA THR A 11 -15.96 34.59 12.28
C THR A 11 -16.45 33.18 12.61
N VAL A 12 -16.16 32.20 11.76
CA VAL A 12 -16.26 30.79 12.13
C VAL A 12 -15.11 30.50 13.11
N SER A 13 -15.46 30.37 14.38
CA SER A 13 -14.58 29.96 15.45
C SER A 13 -14.28 28.47 15.31
N PHE A 14 -13.17 28.11 14.66
CA PHE A 14 -12.64 26.75 14.76
C PHE A 14 -12.19 26.51 16.21
N GLY A 15 -12.80 25.51 16.82
CA GLY A 15 -12.52 25.09 18.19
C GLY A 15 -11.05 24.72 18.35
N LYS A 16 -10.34 25.49 19.17
CA LYS A 16 -9.05 25.06 19.71
C LYS A 16 -9.27 23.81 20.56
N ILE A 17 -9.06 22.64 19.98
CA ILE A 17 -8.84 21.41 20.75
C ILE A 17 -7.47 21.55 21.42
N SER A 18 -7.50 21.52 22.74
CA SER A 18 -6.37 21.77 23.63
C SER A 18 -5.23 20.77 23.40
N GLN A 19 -4.15 21.21 22.75
CA GLN A 19 -2.85 20.51 22.66
C GLN A 19 -2.13 20.34 24.01
N ARG A 20 -2.73 20.68 25.15
CA ARG A 20 -2.06 20.69 26.46
C ARG A 20 -2.01 19.34 27.18
N THR A 21 -2.63 18.28 26.67
CA THR A 21 -2.63 16.96 27.34
C THR A 21 -1.69 15.93 26.71
N PHE A 22 -1.07 16.23 25.56
CA PHE A 22 -0.23 15.25 24.83
C PHE A 22 1.28 15.35 25.06
N GLY A 23 1.76 16.41 25.74
CA GLY A 23 3.19 16.64 25.98
C GLY A 23 3.89 15.68 26.96
N LEU A 24 3.16 14.73 27.57
CA LEU A 24 3.71 13.80 28.57
C LEU A 24 3.78 12.35 28.10
N LEU A 25 3.17 11.98 26.97
CA LEU A 25 3.21 10.59 26.47
C LEU A 25 4.39 10.31 25.51
N SER A 26 4.89 11.31 24.78
CA SER A 26 6.03 11.13 23.85
C SER A 26 7.39 10.85 24.52
N CYS A 27 7.54 11.14 25.82
CA CYS A 27 8.82 10.93 26.52
C CYS A 27 8.95 9.54 27.18
N VAL A 28 7.86 8.78 27.33
CA VAL A 28 7.89 7.50 28.05
C VAL A 28 8.36 6.35 27.16
N THR A 29 8.16 6.43 25.84
CA THR A 29 8.62 5.39 24.90
C THR A 29 10.12 5.44 24.64
N ALA A 30 10.78 6.59 24.85
CA ALA A 30 12.23 6.74 24.69
C ALA A 30 13.05 6.19 25.88
N PHE A 31 12.42 5.93 27.03
CA PHE A 31 13.13 5.52 28.26
C PHE A 31 13.09 4.02 28.57
N LEU A 32 12.32 3.21 27.82
CA LEU A 32 12.20 1.76 28.08
C LEU A 32 13.07 0.87 27.16
N LEU A 33 13.90 1.46 26.28
CA LEU A 33 14.75 0.72 25.33
C LEU A 33 16.28 0.88 25.57
N ALA A 34 16.69 1.45 26.71
CA ALA A 34 18.11 1.67 27.03
C ALA A 34 18.64 0.83 28.21
N ALA A 35 18.06 -0.35 28.46
CA ALA A 35 18.57 -1.27 29.49
C ALA A 35 18.64 -2.70 28.94
N CYS A 36 19.80 -3.03 28.37
CA CYS A 36 20.50 -4.33 28.41
C CYS A 36 21.42 -4.46 27.19
N SER A 37 22.70 -4.09 27.36
CA SER A 37 23.87 -4.87 26.90
C SER A 37 25.11 -3.98 26.87
N SER A 38 25.70 -3.78 28.05
CA SER A 38 27.13 -3.49 28.17
C SER A 38 27.84 -4.82 28.42
N GLY A 39 28.75 -5.21 27.53
CA GLY A 39 29.74 -6.26 27.81
C GLY A 39 30.17 -7.07 26.59
N ASP A 40 31.21 -6.61 25.90
CA ASP A 40 32.22 -7.51 25.32
C ASP A 40 32.85 -8.33 26.46
N PRO A 41 33.20 -9.61 26.23
CA PRO A 41 34.60 -9.86 25.90
C PRO A 41 34.85 -10.98 24.87
N ASP A 42 35.84 -10.73 24.01
CA ASP A 42 36.67 -11.73 23.33
C ASP A 42 37.34 -12.69 24.33
N ALA A 43 37.37 -14.00 24.01
CA ALA A 43 38.56 -14.85 24.16
C ALA A 43 38.37 -16.26 23.56
N GLY A 44 39.14 -16.51 22.48
CA GLY A 44 39.80 -17.74 22.01
C GLY A 44 39.40 -19.15 22.49
N GLY A 45 39.30 -20.06 21.51
CA GLY A 45 39.47 -21.51 21.71
C GLY A 45 39.20 -22.35 20.45
N ALA A 46 40.26 -22.75 19.74
CA ALA A 46 40.24 -23.82 18.73
C ALA A 46 40.47 -25.21 19.39
N PRO A 47 40.65 -26.31 18.63
CA PRO A 47 39.67 -27.06 17.85
C PRO A 47 39.54 -28.52 18.37
N GLY A 48 38.46 -29.23 18.02
CA GLY A 48 38.30 -30.64 18.35
C GLY A 48 37.37 -31.36 17.37
N GLY A 49 37.93 -32.32 16.63
CA GLY A 49 37.25 -33.05 15.56
C GLY A 49 36.55 -34.33 15.99
N GLY A 50 36.03 -35.04 14.98
CA GLY A 50 35.80 -36.49 15.04
C GLY A 50 34.42 -36.97 14.55
N GLY A 51 34.43 -37.82 13.52
CA GLY A 51 33.38 -38.84 13.23
C GLY A 51 32.43 -38.49 12.08
N SER A 52 32.72 -38.83 10.81
CA SER A 52 32.57 -40.13 10.13
C SER A 52 31.20 -40.82 10.22
N SER A 53 30.46 -40.78 9.12
CA SER A 53 29.78 -41.89 8.40
C SER A 53 29.11 -41.23 7.18
N GLY A 54 29.24 -41.67 5.93
CA GLY A 54 29.28 -43.03 5.39
C GLY A 54 28.03 -43.19 4.53
N GLY A 55 28.16 -43.24 3.20
CA GLY A 55 27.01 -43.48 2.32
C GLY A 55 27.25 -43.14 0.85
N ALA A 56 27.71 -44.14 0.11
CA ALA A 56 27.94 -44.11 -1.33
C ALA A 56 26.65 -44.32 -2.15
N GLY A 57 26.70 -43.91 -3.42
CA GLY A 57 25.77 -44.29 -4.49
C GLY A 57 25.05 -43.08 -5.07
N GLY A 58 25.01 -42.83 -6.37
CA GLY A 58 25.49 -43.54 -7.55
C GLY A 58 25.22 -42.61 -8.72
N GLY A 59 26.07 -42.65 -9.74
CA GLY A 59 26.00 -41.73 -10.87
C GLY A 59 24.74 -41.88 -11.71
N ASN A 60 24.39 -40.80 -12.41
CA ASN A 60 24.02 -40.93 -13.81
C ASN A 60 24.40 -39.67 -14.58
N THR A 61 25.28 -39.90 -15.53
CA THR A 61 25.69 -39.04 -16.64
C THR A 61 24.59 -38.91 -17.67
N SER A 62 24.29 -37.69 -18.10
CA SER A 62 23.76 -37.41 -19.45
C SER A 62 23.93 -35.94 -19.80
N THR A 63 24.95 -35.65 -20.60
CA THR A 63 25.07 -34.51 -21.53
C THR A 63 24.70 -35.02 -22.95
N PRO A 64 24.69 -34.17 -23.99
CA PRO A 64 23.85 -32.99 -24.18
C PRO A 64 23.11 -33.07 -25.53
N SER A 65 22.13 -32.20 -25.76
CA SER A 65 21.64 -31.96 -27.12
C SER A 65 21.49 -30.47 -27.37
N SER A 66 22.44 -30.00 -28.19
CA SER A 66 22.48 -28.75 -28.91
C SER A 66 21.34 -28.64 -29.91
N SER A 67 20.69 -27.48 -29.97
CA SER A 67 20.09 -26.98 -31.21
C SER A 67 20.27 -25.48 -31.29
N SER A 68 21.15 -25.12 -32.21
CA SER A 68 21.37 -23.81 -32.80
C SER A 68 20.11 -23.28 -33.51
N SER A 69 19.79 -22.01 -33.30
CA SER A 69 19.17 -21.19 -34.33
C SER A 69 19.63 -19.75 -34.21
N SER A 70 20.49 -19.36 -35.15
CA SER A 70 20.62 -18.02 -35.73
C SER A 70 19.23 -17.38 -35.89
N GLY A 71 18.99 -16.09 -35.67
CA GLY A 71 19.79 -14.91 -35.96
C GLY A 71 18.85 -13.96 -36.71
N SER A 72 18.68 -12.73 -36.23
CA SER A 72 18.31 -11.59 -37.07
C SER A 72 18.47 -10.29 -36.29
N THR A 73 19.52 -9.59 -36.67
CA THR A 73 19.82 -8.18 -36.48
C THR A 73 18.85 -7.30 -37.29
N SER A 74 18.37 -6.22 -36.69
CA SER A 74 18.01 -4.98 -37.39
C SER A 74 18.08 -3.83 -36.38
N THR A 75 19.20 -3.11 -36.35
CA THR A 75 19.40 -1.76 -36.93
C THR A 75 18.60 -0.64 -36.27
N GLU A 76 19.41 0.26 -35.69
CA GLU A 76 19.14 1.63 -35.28
C GLU A 76 18.29 2.43 -36.27
N THR A 77 17.49 3.36 -35.76
CA THR A 77 17.39 4.70 -36.38
C THR A 77 16.89 5.74 -35.39
N THR A 78 17.78 6.71 -35.15
CA THR A 78 17.56 8.17 -35.02
C THR A 78 16.62 8.74 -33.96
N ALA A 79 17.28 9.43 -33.03
CA ALA A 79 16.84 10.63 -32.34
C ALA A 79 16.09 11.63 -33.24
N SER A 80 15.08 12.28 -32.65
CA SER A 80 14.73 13.66 -33.00
C SER A 80 14.37 14.41 -31.74
N SER A 81 15.30 15.25 -31.31
CA SER A 81 15.13 16.32 -30.35
C SER A 81 14.23 17.42 -30.94
N SER A 82 13.20 17.84 -30.21
CA SER A 82 12.60 19.16 -30.41
C SER A 82 12.35 19.83 -29.07
N THR A 83 13.24 20.76 -28.76
CA THR A 83 13.06 21.84 -27.80
C THR A 83 11.85 22.71 -28.19
N GLY A 84 10.85 22.80 -27.33
CA GLY A 84 9.74 23.74 -27.46
C GLY A 84 9.47 24.40 -26.11
N HIS A 85 9.80 25.68 -26.02
CA HIS A 85 9.58 26.54 -24.85
C HIS A 85 8.10 26.72 -24.52
N ALA A 86 7.86 26.96 -23.23
CA ALA A 86 6.59 27.24 -22.58
C ALA A 86 5.79 28.38 -23.26
N ALA A 87 4.53 28.10 -23.52
CA ALA A 87 3.49 29.11 -23.71
C ALA A 87 2.40 28.84 -22.66
N GLY A 88 2.24 29.78 -21.74
CA GLY A 88 1.18 29.74 -20.73
C GLY A 88 -0.20 29.72 -21.38
N GLY A 89 -0.97 28.69 -21.06
CA GLY A 89 -2.36 28.56 -21.42
C GLY A 89 -3.17 28.23 -20.18
N THR A 90 -3.99 29.16 -19.72
CA THR A 90 -5.14 28.91 -18.85
C THR A 90 -6.09 27.97 -19.59
N GLY A 91 -5.92 26.66 -19.38
CA GLY A 91 -6.72 25.60 -20.01
C GLY A 91 -7.76 25.06 -19.05
N GLY A 92 -8.93 25.70 -18.99
CA GLY A 92 -10.14 24.99 -18.59
C GLY A 92 -10.42 23.92 -19.64
N SER A 93 -10.08 22.67 -19.32
CA SER A 93 -10.30 21.53 -20.21
C SER A 93 -11.80 21.26 -20.31
N SER A 94 -12.40 21.79 -21.38
CA SER A 94 -13.69 21.33 -21.89
C SER A 94 -13.40 20.31 -22.98
N GLY A 95 -12.91 19.15 -22.55
CA GLY A 95 -12.68 17.98 -23.40
C GLY A 95 -13.97 17.18 -23.57
N THR A 96 -14.45 17.11 -24.79
CA THR A 96 -15.58 16.28 -25.21
C THR A 96 -15.26 14.79 -25.11
N GLY A 97 -16.05 14.04 -24.33
CA GLY A 97 -16.34 12.63 -24.59
C GLY A 97 -15.55 11.57 -23.80
N ASP A 98 -15.70 11.57 -22.47
CA ASP A 98 -15.87 10.38 -21.61
C ASP A 98 -16.05 10.91 -20.17
N THR A 99 -17.28 10.92 -19.67
CA THR A 99 -17.69 11.53 -18.39
C THR A 99 -17.45 10.60 -17.21
N HIS A 100 -16.32 9.91 -17.17
CA HIS A 100 -15.94 9.16 -15.98
C HIS A 100 -15.19 10.11 -15.03
N PRO A 101 -15.65 10.25 -13.77
CA PRO A 101 -14.85 10.92 -12.73
C PRO A 101 -13.45 10.31 -12.71
N LYS A 102 -12.41 11.14 -12.71
CA LYS A 102 -11.02 10.68 -12.75
C LYS A 102 -10.72 9.89 -11.48
N ASP A 103 -10.28 8.65 -11.62
CA ASP A 103 -9.89 7.83 -10.47
C ASP A 103 -8.39 8.04 -10.23
N HIS A 104 -8.04 8.87 -9.27
CA HIS A 104 -6.63 9.21 -9.02
C HIS A 104 -5.76 7.99 -8.66
N CYS A 105 -6.34 6.88 -8.17
CA CYS A 105 -5.58 5.67 -7.87
C CYS A 105 -5.21 4.87 -9.12
N LEU A 106 -5.94 5.07 -10.23
CA LEU A 106 -5.69 4.42 -11.52
C LEU A 106 -5.08 5.37 -12.55
N ASP A 107 -5.61 6.58 -12.62
CA ASP A 107 -5.29 7.61 -13.59
C ASP A 107 -4.16 8.55 -13.10
N GLY A 108 -3.86 8.52 -11.80
CA GLY A 108 -2.91 9.40 -11.15
C GLY A 108 -3.47 10.79 -10.83
N PHE A 109 -2.68 11.58 -10.12
CA PHE A 109 -3.02 12.96 -9.76
C PHE A 109 -2.70 13.93 -10.89
N ASP A 110 -3.51 14.99 -11.03
CA ASP A 110 -3.10 16.16 -11.81
C ASP A 110 -2.08 16.98 -11.03
N PRO A 111 -1.16 17.70 -11.72
CA PRO A 111 -0.23 18.59 -11.05
C PRO A 111 -0.96 19.62 -10.18
N HIS A 112 -0.57 19.70 -8.91
CA HIS A 112 -1.14 20.64 -7.96
C HIS A 112 -0.78 22.07 -8.36
N PRO A 113 -1.69 23.06 -8.26
CA PRO A 113 -1.41 24.45 -8.68
C PRO A 113 -0.17 25.08 -8.04
N SER A 114 0.22 24.62 -6.84
CA SER A 114 1.41 25.10 -6.17
C SER A 114 2.74 24.63 -6.79
N ASP A 115 2.75 23.61 -7.67
CA ASP A 115 3.96 23.17 -8.38
C ASP A 115 4.64 24.30 -9.18
N ALA A 116 3.86 25.25 -9.68
CA ALA A 116 4.42 26.41 -10.40
C ALA A 116 5.10 27.46 -9.49
N THR A 117 4.91 27.37 -8.17
CA THR A 117 5.28 28.42 -7.21
C THR A 117 6.05 27.92 -5.99
N MET A 118 6.14 26.60 -5.82
CA MET A 118 6.85 25.96 -4.73
C MET A 118 8.36 26.20 -4.89
N THR A 119 9.07 26.28 -3.77
CA THR A 119 10.53 26.45 -3.78
C THR A 119 11.22 25.09 -3.94
N ASP A 120 12.33 25.06 -4.67
CA ASP A 120 13.15 23.86 -4.82
C ASP A 120 13.80 23.43 -3.49
N GLY A 121 13.88 22.11 -3.28
CA GLY A 121 14.52 21.51 -2.11
C GLY A 121 13.68 21.59 -0.82
N PRO A 122 14.26 21.17 0.33
CA PRO A 122 13.54 21.14 1.60
C PRO A 122 13.36 22.52 2.24
N ALA A 123 12.36 22.64 3.12
CA ALA A 123 12.20 23.78 4.00
C ALA A 123 12.89 23.53 5.36
N GLU A 124 13.56 24.55 5.91
CA GLU A 124 14.10 24.47 7.27
C GLU A 124 13.00 24.69 8.31
N PHE A 125 12.90 23.78 9.27
CA PHE A 125 12.01 23.91 10.42
C PHE A 125 12.83 23.98 11.70
N VAL A 126 12.70 25.09 12.44
CA VAL A 126 13.51 25.35 13.64
C VAL A 126 12.64 25.31 14.89
N LYS A 127 12.96 24.40 15.82
CA LYS A 127 12.32 24.32 17.14
C LYS A 127 13.36 24.09 18.22
N ASN A 128 13.22 24.82 19.34
CA ASN A 128 14.13 24.75 20.50
C ASN A 128 15.63 24.84 20.14
N GLY A 129 15.97 25.65 19.12
CA GLY A 129 17.35 25.83 18.66
C GLY A 129 17.94 24.66 17.86
N GLN A 130 17.15 23.65 17.50
CA GLN A 130 17.55 22.55 16.62
C GLN A 130 16.85 22.69 15.26
N ILE A 131 17.65 22.65 14.18
CA ILE A 131 17.15 22.69 12.81
C ILE A 131 16.79 21.26 12.37
N ASP A 132 15.63 21.12 11.74
CA ASP A 132 15.22 19.95 10.97
C ASP A 132 14.81 20.36 9.55
N LEU A 133 14.58 19.40 8.67
CA LEU A 133 14.17 19.61 7.28
C LEU A 133 12.81 18.97 7.03
N THR A 134 11.87 19.75 6.52
CA THR A 134 10.57 19.26 6.07
C THR A 134 10.47 19.33 4.55
N VAL A 135 9.48 18.66 3.97
CA VAL A 135 8.98 19.05 2.65
C VAL A 135 8.45 20.50 2.70
N GLN A 136 8.23 21.08 1.53
CA GLN A 136 7.74 22.45 1.44
C GLN A 136 6.34 22.59 2.08
N PRO A 137 6.02 23.75 2.69
CA PRO A 137 4.74 23.95 3.39
C PRO A 137 3.50 23.66 2.55
N GLN A 138 3.57 23.86 1.23
CA GLN A 138 2.48 23.56 0.30
C GLN A 138 2.18 22.06 0.23
N VAL A 139 3.20 21.21 0.33
CA VAL A 139 3.05 19.75 0.38
C VAL A 139 2.44 19.33 1.71
N ILE A 140 2.89 19.92 2.82
CA ILE A 140 2.34 19.64 4.16
C ILE A 140 0.86 20.02 4.21
N ALA A 141 0.51 21.22 3.74
CA ALA A 141 -0.87 21.69 3.71
C ALA A 141 -1.77 20.76 2.89
N TRP A 142 -1.32 20.34 1.71
CA TRP A 142 -2.07 19.37 0.90
C TRP A 142 -2.23 18.02 1.62
N MET A 143 -1.17 17.50 2.25
CA MET A 143 -1.26 16.25 3.02
C MET A 143 -2.25 16.39 4.20
N GLU A 144 -2.26 17.53 4.90
CA GLU A 144 -3.20 17.81 5.99
C GLU A 144 -4.65 17.89 5.47
N GLU A 145 -4.88 18.58 4.35
CA GLU A 145 -6.19 18.70 3.69
C GLU A 145 -6.75 17.36 3.22
N ASN A 146 -5.87 16.37 2.95
CA ASN A 146 -6.24 15.02 2.53
C ASN A 146 -6.09 13.97 3.65
N GLU A 147 -5.84 14.39 4.90
CA GLU A 147 -5.60 13.53 6.07
C GLU A 147 -4.46 12.49 5.91
N TRP A 148 -3.50 12.73 5.02
CA TRP A 148 -2.44 11.77 4.70
C TRP A 148 -1.57 11.40 5.91
N GLN A 149 -1.24 12.37 6.77
CA GLN A 149 -0.44 12.10 7.97
C GLN A 149 -1.15 11.10 8.90
N ALA A 150 -2.43 11.34 9.17
CA ALA A 150 -3.23 10.48 10.03
C ALA A 150 -3.52 9.14 9.35
N ALA A 151 -3.85 9.14 8.06
CA ALA A 151 -4.11 7.93 7.30
C ALA A 151 -2.88 7.01 7.20
N HIS A 152 -1.68 7.56 6.97
CA HIS A 152 -0.43 6.81 7.00
C HIS A 152 -0.21 6.13 8.37
N PHE A 153 -0.44 6.86 9.46
CA PHE A 153 -0.34 6.31 10.81
C PHE A 153 -1.35 5.18 11.07
N GLU A 154 -2.61 5.38 10.66
CA GLU A 154 -3.66 4.37 10.81
C GLU A 154 -3.47 3.16 9.89
N TRP A 155 -2.86 3.33 8.71
CA TRP A 155 -2.48 2.24 7.81
C TRP A 155 -1.47 1.28 8.46
N HIS A 156 -0.50 1.82 9.22
CA HIS A 156 0.36 0.98 10.07
C HIS A 156 -0.41 0.36 11.24
N SER A 157 -1.35 1.11 11.84
CA SER A 157 -2.11 0.66 13.01
C SER A 157 -3.07 -0.49 12.70
N ILE A 158 -3.74 -0.46 11.54
CA ILE A 158 -4.71 -1.51 11.14
C ILE A 158 -4.04 -2.87 10.89
N ARG A 159 -2.75 -2.87 10.52
CA ARG A 159 -1.91 -4.07 10.41
C ARG A 159 -1.46 -4.62 11.75
N ARG A 160 -1.77 -3.96 12.87
CA ARG A 160 -1.45 -4.39 14.24
C ARG A 160 -2.70 -4.82 15.03
N CYS A 161 -3.85 -5.01 14.37
CA CYS A 161 -5.10 -5.41 15.02
C CYS A 161 -5.12 -6.88 15.46
N GLY A 162 -4.26 -7.73 14.90
CA GLY A 162 -4.15 -9.15 15.25
C GLY A 162 -3.67 -9.42 16.68
N ALA A 163 -3.86 -10.67 17.13
CA ALA A 163 -3.47 -11.09 18.48
C ALA A 163 -1.96 -10.86 18.73
N GLY A 164 -1.66 -10.00 19.70
CA GLY A 164 -0.29 -9.64 20.09
C GLY A 164 0.26 -8.35 19.46
N GLY A 165 -0.53 -7.61 18.67
CA GLY A 165 -0.16 -6.28 18.20
C GLY A 165 -0.41 -5.19 19.26
N PHE A 166 0.43 -4.15 19.26
CA PHE A 166 0.22 -2.92 20.05
C PHE A 166 -0.87 -2.03 19.41
N GLY A 167 -2.06 -2.59 19.12
CA GLY A 167 -3.17 -1.89 18.46
C GLY A 167 -3.76 -0.71 19.24
N GLY A 168 -3.20 -0.36 20.40
CA GLY A 168 -3.68 0.71 21.28
C GLY A 168 -3.25 2.13 20.92
N MET A 169 -2.63 2.36 19.75
CA MET A 169 -2.20 3.72 19.36
C MET A 169 -3.10 4.38 18.29
N SER A 170 -4.13 3.69 17.79
CA SER A 170 -5.08 4.26 16.83
C SER A 170 -5.84 5.46 17.42
N ARG A 171 -6.00 6.51 16.61
CA ARG A 171 -6.78 7.72 16.91
C ARG A 171 -8.28 7.53 16.73
N VAL A 172 -8.66 6.59 15.85
CA VAL A 172 -10.05 6.39 15.39
C VAL A 172 -10.59 4.99 15.67
N ASP A 173 -9.89 4.21 16.51
CA ASP A 173 -10.20 2.81 16.76
C ASP A 173 -10.29 2.00 15.44
N ILE A 174 -9.24 2.13 14.62
CA ILE A 174 -9.24 1.65 13.23
C ILE A 174 -9.54 0.15 13.10
N CYS A 175 -9.17 -0.64 14.12
CA CYS A 175 -9.43 -2.09 14.18
C CYS A 175 -10.92 -2.44 14.25
N ASN A 176 -11.78 -1.52 14.67
CA ASN A 176 -13.23 -1.68 14.75
C ASN A 176 -13.97 -0.76 13.77
N SER A 177 -13.25 -0.10 12.86
CA SER A 177 -13.83 0.83 11.87
C SER A 177 -14.52 0.09 10.71
N SER A 178 -15.02 0.86 9.74
CA SER A 178 -15.54 0.32 8.48
C SER A 178 -14.46 -0.18 7.53
N VAL A 179 -13.18 0.19 7.73
CA VAL A 179 -12.08 -0.30 6.90
C VAL A 179 -11.77 -1.75 7.29
N PRO A 180 -11.74 -2.69 6.34
CA PRO A 180 -11.41 -4.07 6.64
C PRO A 180 -10.00 -4.21 7.20
N VAL A 181 -9.86 -4.92 8.31
CA VAL A 181 -8.54 -5.33 8.82
C VAL A 181 -7.88 -6.24 7.77
N PRO A 182 -6.68 -5.91 7.25
CA PRO A 182 -6.02 -6.72 6.24
C PRO A 182 -5.64 -8.08 6.83
N MET A 183 -5.76 -9.14 6.02
CA MET A 183 -5.35 -10.49 6.45
C MET A 183 -3.85 -10.57 6.73
N ASP A 184 -3.08 -9.84 5.93
CA ASP A 184 -1.64 -9.68 6.11
C ASP A 184 -1.39 -8.64 7.20
N GLN A 185 -1.04 -9.13 8.39
CA GLN A 185 -0.73 -8.30 9.55
C GLN A 185 0.78 -8.04 9.63
N GLU A 186 1.14 -6.94 10.30
CA GLU A 186 2.50 -6.40 10.35
C GLU A 186 3.50 -7.48 10.76
N CYS A 187 4.42 -7.76 9.85
CA CYS A 187 5.48 -8.73 9.99
C CYS A 187 4.99 -10.16 10.34
N LYS A 188 3.78 -10.55 9.90
CA LYS A 188 3.19 -11.89 10.10
C LYS A 188 3.14 -12.74 8.84
N SER A 189 3.17 -12.14 7.67
CA SER A 189 3.15 -12.82 6.37
C SER A 189 3.98 -12.04 5.36
N THR A 190 4.48 -12.71 4.32
CA THR A 190 5.18 -12.03 3.22
C THR A 190 4.26 -11.08 2.45
N GLY A 191 2.94 -11.31 2.48
CA GLY A 191 1.96 -10.37 1.92
C GLY A 191 2.04 -8.97 2.55
N ASP A 192 2.33 -8.87 3.86
CA ASP A 192 2.51 -7.58 4.54
C ASP A 192 3.75 -6.84 4.01
N GLY A 193 4.86 -7.55 3.83
CA GLY A 193 6.08 -6.98 3.25
C GLY A 193 5.86 -6.42 1.84
N PHE A 194 5.04 -7.09 1.02
CA PHE A 194 4.69 -6.59 -0.31
C PHE A 194 3.78 -5.35 -0.24
N GLN A 195 2.79 -5.35 0.66
CA GLN A 195 1.92 -4.19 0.88
C GLN A 195 2.70 -2.98 1.40
N PHE A 196 3.67 -3.18 2.30
CA PHE A 196 4.58 -2.13 2.76
C PHE A 196 5.33 -1.48 1.59
N LEU A 197 5.90 -2.29 0.70
CA LEU A 197 6.59 -1.78 -0.49
C LEU A 197 5.63 -1.01 -1.42
N ALA A 198 4.47 -1.59 -1.71
CA ALA A 198 3.47 -0.99 -2.60
C ALA A 198 2.89 0.33 -2.05
N MET A 199 2.62 0.41 -0.75
CA MET A 199 2.04 1.61 -0.12
C MET A 199 3.01 2.79 -0.13
N HIS A 200 4.28 2.56 0.22
CA HIS A 200 5.27 3.62 0.18
C HIS A 200 5.59 4.05 -1.26
N ARG A 201 5.55 3.12 -2.23
CA ARG A 201 5.63 3.45 -3.66
C ARG A 201 4.45 4.31 -4.10
N HIS A 202 3.22 3.98 -3.68
CA HIS A 202 2.05 4.81 -3.94
C HIS A 202 2.28 6.25 -3.46
N MET A 203 2.67 6.44 -2.19
CA MET A 203 2.90 7.78 -1.64
C MET A 203 3.95 8.57 -2.45
N ILE A 204 5.08 7.95 -2.81
CA ILE A 204 6.14 8.59 -3.59
C ILE A 204 5.64 8.97 -5.00
N GLN A 205 4.92 8.06 -5.66
CA GLN A 205 4.40 8.30 -7.01
C GLN A 205 3.38 9.44 -7.03
N SER A 206 2.46 9.47 -6.07
CA SER A 206 1.44 10.52 -5.96
C SER A 206 2.07 11.89 -5.79
N LEU A 207 3.05 12.06 -4.89
CA LEU A 207 3.69 13.36 -4.69
C LEU A 207 4.52 13.80 -5.91
N LYS A 208 5.12 12.86 -6.65
CA LYS A 208 5.79 13.19 -7.92
C LYS A 208 4.81 13.61 -9.03
N GLN A 209 3.58 13.10 -9.02
CA GLN A 209 2.53 13.51 -9.95
C GLN A 209 1.93 14.87 -9.60
N LEU A 210 1.74 15.14 -8.30
CA LEU A 210 1.25 16.43 -7.80
C LEU A 210 2.28 17.55 -7.98
N TRP A 211 3.58 17.26 -7.80
CA TRP A 211 4.66 18.25 -7.96
C TRP A 211 5.76 17.78 -8.93
N PRO A 212 5.45 17.64 -10.23
CA PRO A 212 6.39 17.11 -11.21
C PRO A 212 7.61 18.01 -11.42
N SER A 213 7.48 19.33 -11.24
CA SER A 213 8.60 20.27 -11.34
C SER A 213 9.56 20.17 -10.15
N HIS A 214 9.13 19.51 -9.08
CA HIS A 214 9.88 19.31 -7.84
C HIS A 214 9.99 17.83 -7.44
N ALA A 215 9.89 16.93 -8.42
CA ALA A 215 9.91 15.49 -8.18
C ALA A 215 11.20 15.02 -7.48
N GLU A 216 12.31 15.77 -7.61
CA GLU A 216 13.57 15.50 -6.93
C GLU A 216 13.46 15.55 -5.41
N GLN A 217 12.47 16.26 -4.85
CA GLN A 217 12.22 16.26 -3.40
C GLN A 217 11.79 14.88 -2.90
N PHE A 218 11.11 14.09 -3.74
CA PHE A 218 10.62 12.75 -3.43
C PHE A 218 11.50 11.64 -4.02
N GLU A 219 12.60 11.98 -4.70
CA GLU A 219 13.62 11.01 -5.08
C GLU A 219 14.43 10.55 -3.87
N GLY A 220 14.61 9.23 -3.77
CA GLY A 220 15.40 8.60 -2.72
C GLY A 220 16.91 8.76 -2.87
N PHE A 221 17.63 8.40 -1.82
CA PHE A 221 19.06 8.16 -1.98
C PHE A 221 19.32 7.03 -2.98
N LYS A 222 20.35 7.21 -3.82
CA LYS A 222 20.78 6.19 -4.80
C LYS A 222 21.41 4.96 -4.15
N LYS A 223 21.91 5.12 -2.93
CA LYS A 223 22.55 4.11 -2.09
C LYS A 223 22.32 4.44 -0.62
N PHE A 224 22.55 3.49 0.26
CA PHE A 224 22.41 3.73 1.69
C PHE A 224 23.42 4.80 2.16
N PRO A 225 23.01 5.82 2.94
CA PRO A 225 23.92 6.87 3.40
C PRO A 225 24.86 6.30 4.48
N THR A 226 26.15 6.23 4.15
CA THR A 226 27.22 5.70 4.99
C THR A 226 28.15 6.76 5.57
N THR A 227 28.10 8.00 5.06
CA THR A 227 28.91 9.12 5.57
C THR A 227 28.07 10.38 5.79
N ALA A 228 28.63 11.34 6.52
CA ALA A 228 27.95 12.60 6.80
C ALA A 228 27.75 13.46 5.53
N GLU A 229 28.68 13.40 4.58
CA GLU A 229 28.68 14.22 3.36
C GLU A 229 27.52 13.88 2.41
N GLU A 230 27.01 12.64 2.52
CA GLU A 230 25.88 12.12 1.76
C GLU A 230 24.53 12.65 2.28
N LEU A 231 24.51 13.27 3.46
CA LEU A 231 23.33 13.89 4.05
C LEU A 231 23.22 15.39 3.70
N PRO A 232 22.01 15.96 3.79
CA PRO A 232 21.81 17.41 3.74
C PRO A 232 22.73 18.14 4.73
N GLN A 233 23.16 19.35 4.38
CA GLN A 233 24.14 20.11 5.16
C GLN A 233 23.74 20.26 6.64
N GLN A 234 22.46 20.50 6.89
CA GLN A 234 21.85 20.69 8.21
C GLN A 234 21.90 19.42 9.07
N TRP A 235 22.10 18.26 8.47
CA TRP A 235 22.12 16.95 9.14
C TRP A 235 23.53 16.40 9.38
N ARG A 236 24.55 16.94 8.73
CA ARG A 236 25.92 16.40 8.76
C ARG A 236 26.53 16.40 10.17
N ALA A 237 26.28 17.46 10.95
CA ALA A 237 26.84 17.60 12.30
C ALA A 237 26.33 16.52 13.28
N ASP A 238 25.17 15.94 13.00
CA ASP A 238 24.53 14.95 13.85
C ASP A 238 24.65 13.54 13.32
N PHE A 239 25.40 13.35 12.23
CA PHE A 239 25.76 12.03 11.75
C PHE A 239 26.45 11.22 12.86
N ARG A 240 26.08 9.95 12.97
CA ARG A 240 26.73 8.96 13.83
C ARG A 240 27.02 7.74 12.97
N PRO A 241 28.19 7.07 13.11
CA PRO A 241 28.47 5.85 12.38
C PRO A 241 27.40 4.78 12.59
N TRP A 242 27.11 3.99 11.55
CA TRP A 242 26.20 2.85 11.63
C TRP A 242 26.88 1.65 12.30
N SER A 243 26.07 0.72 12.82
CA SER A 243 26.60 -0.56 13.29
C SER A 243 27.15 -1.38 12.12
N ALA A 244 28.09 -2.28 12.38
CA ALA A 244 28.61 -3.19 11.36
C ALA A 244 27.50 -4.04 10.73
N THR A 245 26.52 -4.47 11.54
CA THR A 245 25.34 -5.22 11.07
C THR A 245 24.47 -4.40 10.13
N THR A 246 24.17 -3.14 10.49
CA THR A 246 23.39 -2.24 9.64
C THR A 246 24.11 -1.99 8.30
N LEU A 247 25.43 -1.75 8.32
CA LEU A 247 26.22 -1.58 7.09
C LEU A 247 26.24 -2.84 6.22
N ALA A 248 26.34 -4.03 6.82
CA ALA A 248 26.29 -5.29 6.09
C ALA A 248 24.92 -5.52 5.43
N ASN A 249 23.83 -5.24 6.14
CA ASN A 249 22.47 -5.33 5.59
C ASN A 249 22.24 -4.28 4.51
N ALA A 250 22.63 -3.02 4.73
CA ALA A 250 22.56 -1.97 3.74
C ALA A 250 23.28 -2.33 2.44
N LYS A 251 24.45 -2.96 2.54
CA LYS A 251 25.19 -3.45 1.37
C LYS A 251 24.42 -4.54 0.60
N ILE A 252 23.77 -5.47 1.30
CA ILE A 252 22.92 -6.49 0.65
C ILE A 252 21.78 -5.82 -0.12
N ALA A 253 21.17 -4.78 0.45
CA ALA A 253 20.10 -4.02 -0.19
C ALA A 253 20.59 -3.19 -1.39
N ASP A 254 21.72 -2.48 -1.27
CA ASP A 254 22.29 -1.68 -2.37
C ASP A 254 22.71 -2.53 -3.57
N GLU A 255 23.15 -3.77 -3.29
CA GLU A 255 23.62 -4.78 -4.25
C GLU A 255 22.61 -5.93 -4.43
N ILE A 256 21.31 -5.64 -4.27
CA ILE A 256 20.23 -6.65 -4.27
C ILE A 256 20.12 -7.42 -5.60
N ASP A 257 20.61 -6.84 -6.69
CA ASP A 257 20.67 -7.38 -8.03
C ASP A 257 21.76 -8.46 -8.22
N LYS A 258 22.72 -8.56 -7.30
CA LYS A 258 23.75 -9.61 -7.36
C LYS A 258 23.14 -10.99 -7.11
N PRO A 259 23.57 -12.05 -7.83
CA PRO A 259 22.99 -13.39 -7.71
C PRO A 259 22.90 -13.92 -6.27
N GLU A 260 23.92 -13.67 -5.44
CA GLU A 260 23.99 -14.11 -4.05
C GLU A 260 23.05 -13.34 -3.09
N ASN A 261 22.57 -12.16 -3.48
CA ASN A 261 21.59 -11.38 -2.72
C ASN A 261 20.18 -11.62 -3.28
N LEU A 262 20.03 -11.62 -4.60
CA LEU A 262 18.79 -11.88 -5.31
C LEU A 262 18.18 -13.25 -4.97
N SER A 263 19.02 -14.27 -4.81
CA SER A 263 18.59 -15.64 -4.46
C SER A 263 18.18 -15.81 -3.00
N ARG A 264 18.45 -14.83 -2.13
CA ARG A 264 18.04 -14.88 -0.72
C ARG A 264 16.53 -14.77 -0.59
N PHE A 265 15.92 -13.92 -1.41
CA PHE A 265 14.51 -13.58 -1.34
C PHE A 265 13.73 -14.38 -2.39
N PRO A 266 12.77 -15.22 -1.98
CA PRO A 266 11.95 -15.98 -2.91
C PRO A 266 10.99 -15.09 -3.71
N ASP A 267 10.45 -14.05 -3.08
CA ASP A 267 9.47 -13.13 -3.64
C ASP A 267 9.67 -11.70 -3.08
N GLU A 268 8.91 -10.75 -3.60
CA GLU A 268 8.95 -9.34 -3.19
C GLU A 268 8.48 -9.14 -1.74
N GLY A 269 7.55 -9.97 -1.28
CA GLY A 269 7.03 -9.93 0.07
C GLY A 269 8.07 -10.29 1.13
N ALA A 270 8.90 -11.30 0.85
CA ALA A 270 10.03 -11.66 1.70
C ALA A 270 11.10 -10.57 1.75
N LEU A 271 11.38 -9.89 0.63
CA LEU A 271 12.25 -8.71 0.62
C LEU A 271 11.65 -7.56 1.46
N GLY A 272 10.37 -7.26 1.27
CA GLY A 272 9.67 -6.22 2.02
C GLY A 272 9.71 -6.47 3.53
N MET A 273 9.38 -7.68 3.97
CA MET A 273 9.50 -8.07 5.38
C MET A 273 10.93 -7.94 5.90
N TRP A 274 11.93 -8.32 5.09
CA TRP A 274 13.32 -8.21 5.49
C TRP A 274 13.75 -6.76 5.70
N LEU A 275 13.23 -5.82 4.92
CA LEU A 275 13.51 -4.38 5.05
C LEU A 275 12.74 -3.75 6.23
N GLN A 276 11.44 -4.03 6.32
CA GLN A 276 10.49 -3.40 7.25
C GLN A 276 10.64 -3.85 8.71
N CYS A 277 10.77 -5.16 8.92
CA CYS A 277 10.53 -5.77 10.23
C CYS A 277 11.72 -5.64 11.17
N PHE A 278 11.45 -5.79 12.47
CA PHE A 278 12.48 -5.70 13.52
C PHE A 278 13.63 -6.67 13.28
N ALA A 279 14.86 -6.21 13.54
CA ALA A 279 16.05 -7.00 13.37
C ALA A 279 15.94 -8.36 14.10
N GLY A 280 16.26 -9.45 13.40
CA GLY A 280 16.21 -10.81 13.93
C GLY A 280 14.85 -11.49 13.87
N GLN A 281 13.77 -10.80 13.49
CA GLN A 281 12.46 -11.42 13.33
C GLN A 281 12.47 -12.42 12.18
N ALA A 282 12.05 -13.66 12.44
CA ALA A 282 11.97 -14.69 11.41
C ALA A 282 10.94 -14.33 10.33
N ILE A 283 11.30 -14.54 9.06
CA ILE A 283 10.41 -14.28 7.92
C ILE A 283 9.69 -15.59 7.55
N PRO A 284 8.35 -15.66 7.71
CA PRO A 284 7.58 -16.89 7.49
C PRO A 284 7.80 -17.49 6.11
N GLY A 285 7.88 -18.83 6.06
CA GLY A 285 8.11 -19.55 4.80
C GLY A 285 9.55 -19.47 4.28
N THR A 286 10.46 -18.83 5.01
CA THR A 286 11.87 -18.69 4.61
C THR A 286 12.82 -19.09 5.75
N GLY A 287 14.12 -19.20 5.43
CA GLY A 287 15.19 -19.32 6.44
C GLY A 287 15.80 -17.97 6.85
N LEU A 288 15.19 -16.86 6.46
CA LEU A 288 15.74 -15.51 6.68
C LEU A 288 15.26 -14.90 8.00
N GLN A 289 16.04 -13.95 8.48
CA GLN A 289 15.69 -13.04 9.57
C GLN A 289 15.71 -11.60 9.05
N ALA A 290 14.75 -10.79 9.49
CA ALA A 290 14.63 -9.40 9.09
C ALA A 290 15.84 -8.56 9.53
N SER A 291 16.13 -7.52 8.74
CA SER A 291 17.31 -6.68 8.89
C SER A 291 17.17 -5.57 9.92
N GLY A 292 15.95 -5.08 10.18
CA GLY A 292 15.69 -3.87 10.96
C GLY A 292 16.00 -2.55 10.24
N LEU A 293 16.35 -2.56 8.95
CA LEU A 293 16.80 -1.38 8.22
C LEU A 293 15.78 -0.23 8.25
N HIS A 294 14.50 -0.52 8.05
CA HIS A 294 13.44 0.49 8.11
C HIS A 294 13.42 1.22 9.47
N GLY A 295 13.43 0.48 10.58
CA GLY A 295 13.49 1.07 11.91
C GLY A 295 14.76 1.89 12.13
N ASP A 296 15.92 1.35 11.74
CA ASP A 296 17.20 2.05 11.81
C ASP A 296 17.15 3.41 11.09
N LEU A 297 16.54 3.47 9.90
CA LEU A 297 16.40 4.70 9.10
C LEU A 297 15.55 5.76 9.81
N HIS A 298 14.43 5.37 10.45
CA HIS A 298 13.59 6.30 11.20
C HIS A 298 14.27 6.82 12.48
N PHE A 299 14.93 5.93 13.23
CA PHE A 299 15.42 6.28 14.57
C PHE A 299 16.81 6.91 14.58
N LYS A 300 17.63 6.70 13.54
CA LYS A 300 19.02 7.17 13.48
C LYS A 300 19.18 8.67 13.72
N TRP A 301 18.25 9.45 13.19
CA TRP A 301 18.38 10.91 13.14
C TRP A 301 17.24 11.64 13.83
N VAL A 302 16.61 10.99 14.82
CA VAL A 302 15.59 11.66 15.63
C VAL A 302 16.18 12.90 16.29
N ARG A 303 15.52 14.03 16.06
CA ARG A 303 15.84 15.35 16.59
C ARG A 303 15.12 15.55 17.93
N SER A 304 15.73 15.15 19.04
CA SER A 304 15.06 15.16 20.35
C SER A 304 14.54 16.53 20.81
N ASN A 305 15.13 17.63 20.33
CA ASN A 305 14.67 18.99 20.64
C ASN A 305 13.73 19.55 19.56
N ASN A 306 13.51 18.83 18.45
CA ASN A 306 12.64 19.22 17.35
C ASN A 306 11.88 18.00 16.80
N THR A 307 10.87 17.53 17.53
CA THR A 307 10.16 16.28 17.24
C THR A 307 8.85 16.47 16.46
N ASP A 308 8.43 17.70 16.17
CA ASP A 308 7.09 17.98 15.62
C ASP A 308 6.90 17.32 14.25
N HIS A 309 7.90 17.43 13.38
CA HIS A 309 7.97 16.76 12.08
C HIS A 309 9.15 15.78 12.05
N GLY A 310 9.54 15.25 13.21
CA GLY A 310 10.73 14.40 13.31
C GLY A 310 10.47 13.00 12.76
N LEU A 311 11.48 12.34 12.20
CA LEU A 311 11.38 10.98 11.65
C LEU A 311 10.81 9.92 12.62
N GLY A 312 11.03 10.11 13.92
CA GLY A 312 10.52 9.21 14.97
C GLY A 312 9.08 9.48 15.39
N ASN A 313 8.46 10.57 14.90
CA ASN A 313 7.08 10.89 15.19
C ASN A 313 6.17 10.26 14.14
N GLN A 314 5.64 9.07 14.40
CA GLN A 314 4.83 8.32 13.42
C GLN A 314 3.55 9.06 12.97
N PHE A 315 3.11 10.09 13.69
CA PHE A 315 1.94 10.90 13.32
C PHE A 315 2.24 11.95 12.24
N THR A 316 3.49 12.30 12.01
CA THR A 316 3.90 13.45 11.16
C THR A 316 5.26 13.22 10.50
N ASN A 317 5.81 12.01 10.56
CA ASN A 317 7.13 11.70 9.99
C ASN A 317 7.18 11.91 8.47
N ILE A 318 6.04 11.80 7.79
CA ILE A 318 5.91 12.06 6.34
C ILE A 318 6.10 13.55 5.99
N ASP A 319 6.03 14.45 6.97
CA ASP A 319 6.38 15.86 6.76
C ASP A 319 7.91 16.04 6.64
N ASN A 320 8.70 15.11 7.18
CA ASN A 320 10.15 15.21 7.21
C ASN A 320 10.75 14.96 5.82
N TYR A 321 11.63 15.84 5.36
CA TYR A 321 12.30 15.67 4.07
C TYR A 321 13.07 14.34 3.97
N MET A 322 13.71 13.92 5.08
CA MET A 322 14.49 12.69 5.09
C MET A 322 13.63 11.44 5.00
N PHE A 323 12.34 11.48 5.40
CA PHE A 323 11.43 10.35 5.23
C PHE A 323 11.40 9.90 3.76
N TRP A 324 11.21 10.87 2.87
CA TRP A 324 11.17 10.66 1.42
C TRP A 324 12.51 10.18 0.85
N LYS A 325 13.63 10.67 1.38
CA LYS A 325 14.96 10.22 0.95
C LYS A 325 15.23 8.77 1.30
N LEU A 326 14.77 8.33 2.47
CA LEU A 326 15.00 7.00 2.99
C LEU A 326 14.03 6.00 2.37
N HIS A 327 12.74 6.34 2.22
CA HIS A 327 11.78 5.47 1.55
C HIS A 327 11.97 5.42 0.04
N GLY A 328 12.40 6.51 -0.60
CA GLY A 328 12.82 6.43 -2.00
C GLY A 328 14.04 5.52 -2.19
N TRP A 329 14.93 5.40 -1.21
CA TRP A 329 16.01 4.40 -1.26
C TRP A 329 15.46 2.98 -1.16
N ILE A 330 14.53 2.72 -0.25
CA ILE A 330 13.82 1.43 -0.15
C ILE A 330 13.13 1.08 -1.48
N ASP A 331 12.43 2.05 -2.08
CA ASP A 331 11.76 1.89 -3.37
C ASP A 331 12.75 1.58 -4.51
N ASN A 332 13.90 2.26 -4.54
CA ASN A 332 14.98 1.97 -5.48
C ASN A 332 15.57 0.56 -5.31
N VAL A 333 15.71 0.08 -4.06
CA VAL A 333 16.14 -1.30 -3.78
C VAL A 333 15.12 -2.28 -4.31
N TRP A 334 13.83 -2.05 -4.06
CA TRP A 334 12.77 -2.90 -4.56
C TRP A 334 12.70 -2.92 -6.09
N GLU A 335 12.85 -1.76 -6.73
CA GLU A 335 12.87 -1.65 -8.19
C GLU A 335 14.04 -2.45 -8.80
N LYS A 336 15.24 -2.32 -8.24
CA LYS A 336 16.41 -3.13 -8.65
C LYS A 336 16.13 -4.62 -8.52
N TYR A 337 15.49 -5.05 -7.43
CA TYR A 337 15.12 -6.44 -7.21
C TYR A 337 14.14 -6.93 -8.28
N ARG A 338 13.08 -6.17 -8.57
CA ARG A 338 12.08 -6.49 -9.59
C ARG A 338 12.70 -6.65 -10.96
N VAL A 339 13.49 -5.67 -11.40
CA VAL A 339 14.21 -5.70 -12.68
C VAL A 339 15.14 -6.91 -12.75
N ALA A 340 15.89 -7.21 -11.68
CA ALA A 340 16.80 -8.37 -11.64
C ALA A 340 16.06 -9.72 -11.66
N LYS A 341 14.81 -9.78 -11.18
CA LYS A 341 13.91 -10.96 -11.33
C LYS A 341 13.22 -11.03 -12.69
N GLY A 342 13.40 -10.04 -13.57
CA GLY A 342 12.73 -9.96 -14.87
C GLY A 342 11.27 -9.51 -14.79
N LEU A 343 10.86 -8.88 -13.69
CA LEU A 343 9.54 -8.27 -13.54
C LEU A 343 9.54 -6.88 -14.20
N SER A 344 8.40 -6.50 -14.79
CA SER A 344 8.26 -5.21 -15.46
C SER A 344 7.95 -4.11 -14.44
N PRO A 345 8.48 -2.89 -14.60
CA PRO A 345 8.02 -1.74 -13.81
C PRO A 345 6.54 -1.41 -14.06
N ASP A 346 5.97 -1.86 -15.18
CA ASP A 346 4.62 -1.51 -15.63
C ASP A 346 3.65 -2.71 -15.68
N ASP A 347 3.99 -3.84 -15.06
CA ASP A 347 3.05 -4.97 -15.05
C ASP A 347 1.79 -4.67 -14.23
N GLN A 348 0.72 -5.38 -14.58
CA GLN A 348 -0.60 -5.15 -14.01
C GLN A 348 -0.65 -5.52 -12.53
N GLU A 349 0.14 -6.49 -12.08
CA GLU A 349 0.14 -6.93 -10.67
C GLU A 349 0.67 -5.81 -9.76
N LEU A 350 1.75 -5.15 -10.16
CA LEU A 350 2.27 -3.98 -9.46
C LEU A 350 1.29 -2.81 -9.47
N LYS A 351 0.69 -2.51 -10.63
CA LYS A 351 -0.32 -1.44 -10.76
C LYS A 351 -1.51 -1.68 -9.85
N ASP A 352 -2.05 -2.90 -9.86
CA ASP A 352 -3.16 -3.31 -9.00
C ASP A 352 -2.78 -3.21 -7.52
N ALA A 353 -1.54 -3.58 -7.16
CA ALA A 353 -1.07 -3.50 -5.78
C ALA A 353 -0.92 -2.05 -5.29
N VAL A 354 -0.33 -1.17 -6.10
CA VAL A 354 -0.19 0.26 -5.79
C VAL A 354 -1.56 0.93 -5.68
N ALA A 355 -2.47 0.66 -6.63
CA ALA A 355 -3.84 1.16 -6.58
C ALA A 355 -4.59 0.65 -5.35
N ALA A 356 -4.45 -0.63 -4.99
CA ALA A 356 -5.06 -1.17 -3.78
C ALA A 356 -4.61 -0.44 -2.51
N GLN A 357 -3.33 -0.03 -2.43
CA GLN A 357 -2.82 0.73 -1.28
C GLN A 357 -3.29 2.19 -1.29
N CYS A 358 -3.44 2.80 -2.47
CA CYS A 358 -4.07 4.11 -2.63
C CYS A 358 -5.48 4.11 -2.05
N TYR A 359 -6.33 3.19 -2.51
CA TYR A 359 -7.70 3.04 -2.05
C TYR A 359 -7.83 2.73 -0.55
N GLU A 360 -6.89 1.95 -0.01
CA GLU A 360 -6.84 1.67 1.43
C GLU A 360 -6.54 2.93 2.23
N MET A 361 -5.55 3.74 1.83
CA MET A 361 -5.25 5.02 2.46
C MET A 361 -6.44 5.98 2.39
N ASP A 362 -7.11 6.04 1.25
CA ASP A 362 -8.32 6.83 1.00
C ASP A 362 -9.48 6.43 1.92
N ALA A 363 -9.72 5.12 2.06
CA ALA A 363 -10.75 4.59 2.94
C ALA A 363 -10.47 4.91 4.41
N ILE A 364 -9.19 4.85 4.82
CA ILE A 364 -8.74 5.23 6.16
C ILE A 364 -8.92 6.73 6.39
N ALA A 365 -8.53 7.57 5.42
CA ALA A 365 -8.71 9.02 5.48
C ALA A 365 -10.17 9.39 5.70
N ARG A 366 -11.11 8.73 5.01
CA ARG A 366 -12.56 8.91 5.20
C ARG A 366 -13.09 8.47 6.56
N VAL A 367 -12.46 7.50 7.22
CA VAL A 367 -12.79 7.16 8.62
C VAL A 367 -12.35 8.27 9.56
N ILE A 368 -11.18 8.87 9.31
CA ILE A 368 -10.62 9.95 10.12
C ILE A 368 -11.44 11.23 9.95
N ASN A 369 -11.73 11.58 8.70
CA ASN A 369 -12.50 12.75 8.33
C ASN A 369 -13.58 12.35 7.32
N PRO A 370 -14.82 12.07 7.79
CA PRO A 370 -15.94 11.71 6.92
C PRO A 370 -16.37 12.82 5.96
N ASP A 371 -15.93 14.06 6.18
CA ASP A 371 -16.20 15.20 5.31
C ASP A 371 -15.17 15.31 4.18
N LEU A 372 -14.13 14.45 4.15
CA LEU A 372 -13.31 14.26 2.95
C LEU A 372 -14.18 13.69 1.85
N ASN A 373 -14.75 14.60 1.05
CA ASN A 373 -15.12 14.26 -0.29
C ASN A 373 -13.80 13.94 -1.04
N PRO A 374 -13.71 12.80 -1.76
CA PRO A 374 -12.73 12.73 -2.83
C PRO A 374 -12.96 13.97 -3.71
N ASP A 375 -11.88 14.55 -4.24
CA ASP A 375 -11.87 15.73 -5.12
C ASP A 375 -13.24 15.98 -5.78
N PRO A 376 -13.81 17.19 -5.72
CA PRO A 376 -15.09 17.49 -6.35
C PRO A 376 -14.94 17.57 -7.87
N ASP A 377 -14.35 16.57 -8.51
CA ASP A 377 -14.89 16.16 -9.79
C ASP A 377 -16.32 15.69 -9.49
N PRO A 378 -17.33 16.19 -10.22
CA PRO A 378 -18.70 15.79 -9.99
C PRO A 378 -18.72 14.27 -10.12
N VAL A 379 -18.90 13.58 -8.99
CA VAL A 379 -19.48 12.24 -9.00
C VAL A 379 -20.84 12.48 -9.63
N ASP A 380 -20.90 12.37 -10.96
CA ASP A 380 -22.14 12.24 -11.66
C ASP A 380 -22.88 11.15 -10.86
N PRO A 381 -24.06 11.46 -10.31
CA PRO A 381 -24.79 10.49 -9.50
C PRO A 381 -24.80 9.20 -10.30
N LEU A 382 -24.42 8.08 -9.65
CA LEU A 382 -24.36 6.77 -10.29
C LEU A 382 -25.55 6.67 -11.24
N PRO A 383 -25.31 6.30 -12.51
CA PRO A 383 -26.36 6.32 -13.51
C PRO A 383 -27.58 5.65 -12.92
N THR A 384 -28.75 6.30 -13.01
CA THR A 384 -29.98 5.66 -12.55
C THR A 384 -30.07 4.34 -13.29
N GLU A 385 -30.07 3.23 -12.56
CA GLU A 385 -30.05 1.89 -13.12
C GLU A 385 -31.29 1.13 -12.65
N ALA A 386 -31.76 0.22 -13.48
CA ALA A 386 -32.89 -0.63 -13.22
C ALA A 386 -32.56 -2.08 -13.57
N GLY A 387 -33.52 -2.97 -13.35
CA GLY A 387 -33.39 -4.39 -13.64
C GLY A 387 -33.07 -5.23 -12.41
N VAL A 388 -33.12 -6.55 -12.60
CA VAL A 388 -33.08 -7.54 -11.51
C VAL A 388 -31.82 -7.39 -10.66
N PHE A 389 -30.65 -7.20 -11.29
CA PHE A 389 -29.42 -7.06 -10.54
C PHE A 389 -29.44 -5.84 -9.62
N HIS A 390 -29.67 -4.65 -10.16
CA HIS A 390 -29.69 -3.40 -9.38
C HIS A 390 -30.74 -3.42 -8.26
N THR A 391 -31.96 -3.87 -8.57
CA THR A 391 -33.09 -3.75 -7.64
C THR A 391 -33.20 -4.89 -6.62
N THR A 392 -32.66 -6.08 -6.91
CA THR A 392 -32.85 -7.25 -6.05
C THR A 392 -31.59 -8.01 -5.68
N VAL A 393 -30.53 -7.98 -6.50
CA VAL A 393 -29.27 -8.70 -6.20
C VAL A 393 -28.27 -7.81 -5.47
N ARG A 394 -28.03 -6.58 -5.97
CA ARG A 394 -27.12 -5.61 -5.37
C ARG A 394 -27.46 -5.32 -3.89
N PRO A 395 -28.74 -5.17 -3.48
CA PRO A 395 -29.08 -5.01 -2.07
C PRO A 395 -28.66 -6.18 -1.16
N ILE A 396 -28.56 -7.40 -1.70
CA ILE A 396 -28.06 -8.56 -0.94
C ILE A 396 -26.57 -8.37 -0.63
N PHE A 397 -25.80 -7.83 -1.58
CA PHE A 397 -24.36 -7.58 -1.40
C PHE A 397 -24.08 -6.39 -0.50
N GLU A 398 -24.88 -5.33 -0.62
CA GLU A 398 -24.75 -4.10 0.18
C GLU A 398 -25.46 -4.17 1.54
N SER A 399 -26.13 -5.29 1.83
CA SER A 399 -26.80 -5.53 3.11
C SER A 399 -25.81 -5.46 4.27
N THR A 400 -26.15 -4.64 5.28
CA THR A 400 -25.39 -4.51 6.54
C THR A 400 -25.38 -5.81 7.36
N VAL A 401 -26.26 -6.76 7.05
CA VAL A 401 -26.33 -8.09 7.67
C VAL A 401 -25.26 -9.02 7.10
N HIS A 402 -25.06 -9.00 5.79
CA HIS A 402 -24.13 -9.91 5.10
C HIS A 402 -22.73 -9.31 4.97
N ARG A 403 -22.64 -7.97 4.86
CA ARG A 403 -21.40 -7.20 4.72
C ARG A 403 -20.52 -7.68 3.56
N CYS A 404 -21.13 -8.17 2.47
CA CYS A 404 -20.37 -8.60 1.30
C CYS A 404 -19.57 -7.43 0.72
N SER A 405 -20.20 -6.26 0.55
CA SER A 405 -19.54 -5.01 0.14
C SER A 405 -18.59 -4.45 1.19
N GLY A 406 -18.63 -4.92 2.45
CA GLY A 406 -17.64 -4.56 3.46
C GLY A 406 -16.28 -5.18 3.17
N CYS A 407 -16.24 -6.45 2.74
CA CYS A 407 -15.00 -7.12 2.34
C CYS A 407 -14.68 -6.95 0.85
N HIS A 408 -15.71 -6.84 0.02
CA HIS A 408 -15.63 -6.72 -1.43
C HIS A 408 -16.18 -5.36 -1.86
N ALA A 409 -15.61 -4.31 -1.30
CA ALA A 409 -16.04 -2.94 -1.51
C ALA A 409 -15.74 -2.46 -2.94
N ALA A 410 -16.10 -1.23 -3.26
CA ALA A 410 -15.72 -0.64 -4.53
C ALA A 410 -14.19 -0.61 -4.68
N PRO A 411 -13.65 -0.55 -5.92
CA PRO A 411 -12.22 -0.40 -6.15
C PRO A 411 -11.63 0.69 -5.26
N SER A 412 -12.32 1.85 -5.18
CA SER A 412 -12.11 3.03 -4.31
C SER A 412 -11.78 2.76 -2.83
N THR A 413 -12.03 1.54 -2.33
CA THR A 413 -11.90 1.16 -0.92
C THR A 413 -11.13 -0.14 -0.69
N GLY A 414 -10.48 -0.69 -1.73
CA GLY A 414 -9.60 -1.85 -1.61
C GLY A 414 -10.34 -3.20 -1.59
N PRO A 415 -10.86 -3.69 -2.74
CA PRO A 415 -11.65 -4.90 -2.82
C PRO A 415 -10.83 -6.17 -2.52
N GLN A 416 -11.23 -6.94 -1.50
CA GLN A 416 -10.59 -8.24 -1.27
C GLN A 416 -10.76 -9.16 -2.48
N ALA A 417 -9.67 -9.87 -2.81
CA ALA A 417 -9.58 -10.76 -3.97
C ALA A 417 -9.84 -10.09 -5.33
N GLY A 418 -9.75 -8.76 -5.43
CA GLY A 418 -10.04 -8.02 -6.66
C GLY A 418 -11.50 -8.12 -7.08
N LEU A 419 -12.41 -8.25 -6.10
CA LEU A 419 -13.84 -8.38 -6.30
C LEU A 419 -14.57 -7.19 -5.66
N SER A 420 -15.34 -6.46 -6.46
CA SER A 420 -16.19 -5.36 -6.00
C SER A 420 -17.66 -5.71 -6.16
N LEU A 421 -18.43 -5.63 -5.07
CA LEU A 421 -19.83 -6.06 -4.98
C LEU A 421 -20.79 -4.93 -4.57
N GLY A 422 -20.29 -3.70 -4.41
CA GLY A 422 -21.10 -2.55 -4.03
C GLY A 422 -20.25 -1.29 -3.87
N GLY A 423 -20.84 -0.24 -3.30
CA GLY A 423 -20.19 1.06 -3.08
C GLY A 423 -20.50 2.07 -4.19
N ASP A 424 -19.54 2.92 -4.51
CA ASP A 424 -19.61 3.99 -5.51
C ASP A 424 -19.39 3.53 -6.96
N ILE A 425 -19.55 2.24 -7.24
CA ILE A 425 -19.52 1.68 -8.60
C ILE A 425 -20.92 1.41 -9.15
N SER A 426 -21.06 1.53 -10.48
CA SER A 426 -22.32 1.22 -11.15
C SER A 426 -22.61 -0.28 -11.05
N SER A 427 -23.89 -0.62 -11.09
CA SER A 427 -24.33 -2.01 -11.07
C SER A 427 -23.93 -2.71 -12.36
N THR A 428 -23.83 -1.95 -13.46
CA THR A 428 -23.33 -2.44 -14.74
C THR A 428 -21.87 -2.87 -14.61
N ASP A 429 -21.03 -2.07 -13.95
CA ASP A 429 -19.62 -2.40 -13.72
C ASP A 429 -19.46 -3.57 -12.75
N ILE A 430 -20.30 -3.65 -11.71
CA ILE A 430 -20.32 -4.83 -10.83
C ILE A 430 -20.62 -6.09 -11.66
N VAL A 431 -21.65 -6.09 -12.49
CA VAL A 431 -22.00 -7.26 -13.31
C VAL A 431 -20.90 -7.59 -14.31
N ALA A 432 -20.29 -6.58 -14.95
CA ALA A 432 -19.17 -6.77 -15.86
C ALA A 432 -17.93 -7.37 -15.15
N GLY A 433 -17.69 -6.99 -13.89
CA GLY A 433 -16.65 -7.55 -13.02
C GLY A 433 -16.94 -8.96 -12.49
N LEU A 434 -18.19 -9.44 -12.61
CA LEU A 434 -18.61 -10.77 -12.14
C LEU A 434 -18.71 -11.79 -13.26
N VAL A 435 -19.35 -11.40 -14.37
CA VAL A 435 -19.77 -12.35 -15.41
C VAL A 435 -18.55 -12.83 -16.19
N ASN A 436 -18.38 -14.15 -16.22
CA ASN A 436 -17.31 -14.86 -16.91
C ASN A 436 -15.87 -14.50 -16.49
N LYS A 437 -15.68 -13.79 -15.37
CA LYS A 437 -14.35 -13.48 -14.82
C LYS A 437 -13.80 -14.65 -14.01
N ALA A 438 -12.49 -14.89 -14.10
CA ALA A 438 -11.83 -15.95 -13.33
C ALA A 438 -11.88 -15.62 -11.83
N SER A 439 -12.05 -16.64 -10.97
CA SER A 439 -12.01 -16.42 -9.52
C SER A 439 -10.62 -16.71 -8.96
N LYS A 440 -9.99 -15.72 -8.29
CA LYS A 440 -8.69 -15.90 -7.61
C LYS A 440 -8.70 -17.01 -6.55
N GLY A 441 -9.86 -17.22 -5.90
CA GLY A 441 -10.05 -18.24 -4.85
C GLY A 441 -10.88 -19.45 -5.29
N GLY A 442 -11.23 -19.56 -6.57
CA GLY A 442 -12.10 -20.62 -7.09
C GLY A 442 -11.42 -21.64 -8.00
N GLY A 443 -10.09 -21.65 -8.08
CA GLY A 443 -9.35 -22.61 -8.89
C GLY A 443 -9.74 -22.56 -10.37
N GLN A 444 -10.47 -23.58 -10.84
CA GLN A 444 -11.00 -23.65 -12.21
C GLN A 444 -12.31 -22.87 -12.43
N PHE A 445 -12.97 -22.42 -11.37
CA PHE A 445 -14.27 -21.75 -11.46
C PHE A 445 -14.16 -20.27 -11.86
N LYS A 446 -15.23 -19.79 -12.50
CA LYS A 446 -15.45 -18.35 -12.74
C LYS A 446 -16.35 -17.77 -11.65
N LEU A 447 -16.27 -16.45 -11.44
CA LEU A 447 -17.07 -15.74 -10.44
C LEU A 447 -18.58 -15.95 -10.68
N VAL A 448 -19.06 -15.62 -11.89
CA VAL A 448 -20.42 -15.94 -12.35
C VAL A 448 -20.38 -16.58 -13.74
N VAL A 449 -21.07 -17.71 -13.90
CA VAL A 449 -21.30 -18.40 -15.17
C VAL A 449 -22.77 -18.25 -15.54
N PRO A 450 -23.12 -17.39 -16.52
CA PRO A 450 -24.49 -17.22 -16.99
C PRO A 450 -25.19 -18.55 -17.27
N GLY A 451 -26.40 -18.72 -16.73
CA GLY A 451 -27.22 -19.92 -16.87
C GLY A 451 -26.81 -21.09 -15.97
N ASN A 452 -25.68 -21.02 -15.24
CA ASN A 452 -25.18 -22.13 -14.45
C ASN A 452 -24.72 -21.71 -13.04
N PRO A 453 -25.64 -21.62 -12.07
CA PRO A 453 -25.30 -21.27 -10.68
C PRO A 453 -24.36 -22.29 -10.04
N ASP A 454 -24.46 -23.58 -10.40
CA ASP A 454 -23.64 -24.65 -9.83
C ASP A 454 -22.20 -24.67 -10.39
N GLN A 455 -21.90 -23.80 -11.36
CA GLN A 455 -20.55 -23.50 -11.86
C GLN A 455 -20.11 -22.05 -11.55
N SER A 456 -20.90 -21.31 -10.77
CA SER A 456 -20.61 -19.92 -10.40
C SER A 456 -20.00 -19.87 -9.00
N TRP A 457 -18.72 -19.52 -8.91
CA TRP A 457 -17.99 -19.53 -7.64
C TRP A 457 -18.64 -18.63 -6.58
N LEU A 458 -19.12 -17.45 -6.98
CA LEU A 458 -19.81 -16.53 -6.07
C LEU A 458 -21.00 -17.22 -5.40
N TYR A 459 -21.84 -17.90 -6.17
CA TYR A 459 -23.00 -18.62 -5.65
C TYR A 459 -22.60 -19.78 -4.73
N LEU A 460 -21.62 -20.59 -5.14
CA LEU A 460 -21.14 -21.73 -4.35
C LEU A 460 -20.61 -21.30 -2.98
N LYS A 461 -19.97 -20.13 -2.91
CA LYS A 461 -19.44 -19.54 -1.68
C LYS A 461 -20.54 -19.04 -0.74
N VAL A 462 -21.50 -18.28 -1.27
CA VAL A 462 -22.63 -17.77 -0.46
C VAL A 462 -23.60 -18.86 -0.06
N ALA A 463 -23.75 -19.92 -0.85
CA ALA A 463 -24.58 -21.08 -0.52
C ALA A 463 -23.87 -22.08 0.42
N GLY A 464 -22.58 -21.89 0.71
CA GLY A 464 -21.77 -22.79 1.51
C GLY A 464 -21.55 -24.18 0.89
N THR A 465 -21.61 -24.30 -0.44
CA THR A 465 -21.46 -25.56 -1.18
C THR A 465 -20.11 -25.67 -1.92
N ALA A 466 -19.27 -24.64 -1.85
CA ALA A 466 -17.95 -24.60 -2.48
C ALA A 466 -17.05 -25.79 -2.11
N GLY A 467 -17.10 -26.27 -0.86
CA GLY A 467 -16.32 -27.44 -0.40
C GLY A 467 -16.65 -28.74 -1.12
N SER A 468 -17.89 -28.91 -1.57
CA SER A 468 -18.35 -30.09 -2.31
C SER A 468 -18.36 -29.90 -3.82
N ALA A 469 -18.06 -28.70 -4.32
CA ALA A 469 -18.15 -28.38 -5.75
C ALA A 469 -17.01 -28.99 -6.59
N GLY A 470 -16.02 -29.63 -5.97
CA GLY A 470 -14.89 -30.25 -6.66
C GLY A 470 -13.90 -29.22 -7.21
N CYS A 471 -13.61 -28.16 -6.44
CA CYS A 471 -12.59 -27.18 -6.79
C CYS A 471 -11.23 -27.84 -6.99
N ARG A 472 -10.55 -27.44 -8.07
CA ARG A 472 -9.20 -27.84 -8.47
C ARG A 472 -8.38 -26.56 -8.67
N PRO A 473 -7.24 -26.41 -7.97
CA PRO A 473 -6.35 -25.27 -8.18
C PRO A 473 -5.93 -25.16 -9.66
N SER A 474 -5.69 -23.94 -10.12
CA SER A 474 -5.17 -23.65 -11.45
C SER A 474 -3.82 -22.92 -11.34
N ALA A 475 -3.18 -22.63 -12.48
CA ALA A 475 -1.90 -21.92 -12.49
C ALA A 475 -1.98 -20.51 -11.86
N SER A 476 -3.17 -19.91 -11.79
CA SER A 476 -3.38 -18.54 -11.30
C SER A 476 -4.41 -18.42 -10.18
N ALA A 477 -4.93 -19.54 -9.65
CA ALA A 477 -5.95 -19.50 -8.61
C ALA A 477 -5.90 -20.70 -7.64
N THR A 478 -6.19 -20.40 -6.38
CA THR A 478 -6.29 -21.40 -5.30
C THR A 478 -7.74 -21.84 -5.10
N CYS A 479 -7.97 -22.88 -4.29
CA CYS A 479 -9.30 -23.34 -3.90
C CYS A 479 -9.63 -22.94 -2.45
N ASN A 480 -10.18 -21.74 -2.27
CA ASN A 480 -10.65 -21.27 -0.96
C ASN A 480 -12.13 -21.61 -0.78
N THR A 481 -12.42 -22.80 -0.26
CA THR A 481 -13.79 -23.33 -0.16
C THR A 481 -14.58 -22.83 1.04
N GLY A 482 -14.05 -21.92 1.87
CA GLY A 482 -14.77 -21.39 3.03
C GLY A 482 -16.09 -20.71 2.63
N VAL A 483 -17.12 -20.78 3.45
CA VAL A 483 -18.36 -20.02 3.21
C VAL A 483 -18.04 -18.52 3.20
N MET A 484 -18.73 -17.71 2.39
CA MET A 484 -18.63 -16.25 2.43
C MET A 484 -20.00 -15.63 2.17
N PRO A 485 -20.52 -14.70 2.99
CA PRO A 485 -19.89 -14.21 4.23
C PRO A 485 -19.90 -15.28 5.32
N GLN A 486 -18.89 -15.23 6.20
CA GLN A 486 -18.80 -16.13 7.35
C GLN A 486 -19.59 -15.58 8.53
N ALA A 487 -20.60 -16.32 8.98
CA ALA A 487 -21.11 -16.16 10.34
C ALA A 487 -20.11 -16.73 11.35
N ALA A 488 -20.23 -16.34 12.63
CA ALA A 488 -19.39 -16.85 13.71
C ALA A 488 -19.44 -18.39 13.87
N ASP A 489 -20.50 -19.05 13.37
CA ASP A 489 -20.67 -20.50 13.37
C ASP A 489 -20.29 -21.18 12.04
N GLY A 490 -19.68 -20.43 11.10
CA GLY A 490 -19.24 -20.93 9.80
C GLY A 490 -20.36 -21.20 8.80
N ARG A 491 -21.60 -20.76 9.07
CA ARG A 491 -22.74 -20.94 8.16
C ARG A 491 -22.96 -19.73 7.23
N PRO A 492 -23.68 -19.92 6.10
CA PRO A 492 -24.13 -18.81 5.28
C PRO A 492 -24.95 -17.80 6.08
N THR A 493 -24.61 -16.52 5.97
CA THR A 493 -25.44 -15.44 6.51
C THR A 493 -26.61 -15.09 5.57
N VAL A 494 -26.46 -15.34 4.27
CA VAL A 494 -27.47 -15.07 3.24
C VAL A 494 -28.67 -16.01 3.42
N THR A 495 -29.88 -15.45 3.46
CA THR A 495 -31.10 -16.24 3.69
C THR A 495 -31.41 -17.14 2.48
N SER A 496 -32.25 -18.16 2.69
CA SER A 496 -32.71 -19.03 1.60
C SER A 496 -33.42 -18.26 0.49
N THR A 497 -34.15 -17.19 0.82
CA THR A 497 -34.85 -16.34 -0.16
C THR A 497 -33.85 -15.55 -0.99
N GLU A 498 -32.87 -14.92 -0.36
CA GLU A 498 -31.81 -14.16 -1.05
C GLU A 498 -30.93 -15.08 -1.91
N LEU A 499 -30.61 -16.28 -1.42
CA LEU A 499 -29.92 -17.31 -2.21
C LEU A 499 -30.75 -17.72 -3.43
N ALA A 500 -32.07 -17.85 -3.30
CA ALA A 500 -32.94 -18.14 -4.43
C ALA A 500 -32.95 -16.98 -5.44
N THR A 501 -32.97 -15.73 -4.98
CA THR A 501 -32.86 -14.53 -5.83
C THR A 501 -31.55 -14.52 -6.62
N LEU A 502 -30.41 -14.71 -5.94
CA LEU A 502 -29.10 -14.76 -6.61
C LEU A 502 -29.01 -15.94 -7.59
N ARG A 503 -29.46 -17.13 -7.17
CA ARG A 503 -29.48 -18.33 -8.04
C ARG A 503 -30.31 -18.04 -9.30
N ARG A 504 -31.47 -17.41 -9.13
CA ARG A 504 -32.37 -17.09 -10.24
C ARG A 504 -31.76 -16.09 -11.20
N TRP A 505 -31.16 -15.01 -10.71
CA TRP A 505 -30.46 -14.04 -11.56
C TRP A 505 -29.36 -14.71 -12.40
N ILE A 506 -28.56 -15.62 -11.82
CA ILE A 506 -27.55 -16.37 -12.56
C ILE A 506 -28.20 -17.29 -13.60
N GLN A 507 -29.25 -18.04 -13.23
CA GLN A 507 -29.98 -18.93 -14.13
C GLN A 507 -30.60 -18.19 -15.33
N ASP A 508 -31.06 -16.97 -15.10
CA ASP A 508 -31.63 -16.11 -16.15
C ASP A 508 -30.56 -15.47 -17.05
N GLY A 509 -29.30 -15.91 -16.92
CA GLY A 509 -28.19 -15.46 -17.76
C GLY A 509 -27.39 -14.30 -17.17
N ALA A 510 -27.58 -14.00 -15.88
CA ALA A 510 -26.94 -12.88 -15.20
C ALA A 510 -27.09 -11.56 -15.99
N PRO A 511 -28.33 -11.17 -16.37
CA PRO A 511 -28.54 -9.99 -17.19
C PRO A 511 -27.97 -8.74 -16.51
N ALA A 512 -27.31 -7.91 -17.31
CA ALA A 512 -26.84 -6.61 -16.87
C ALA A 512 -28.02 -5.70 -16.49
N PRO A 513 -27.81 -4.71 -15.62
CA PRO A 513 -28.77 -3.64 -15.39
C PRO A 513 -29.09 -2.90 -16.69
N THR A 514 -30.25 -2.28 -16.73
CA THR A 514 -30.66 -1.41 -17.83
C THR A 514 -30.74 0.01 -17.33
N SER A 515 -30.34 0.99 -18.14
CA SER A 515 -30.78 2.37 -17.90
C SER A 515 -32.32 2.43 -18.01
N PRO A 516 -33.01 3.17 -17.12
CA PRO A 516 -34.46 3.28 -17.10
C PRO A 516 -35.05 3.93 -18.36
#